data_AF-A0A834BX64-F1
#
_entry.id   AF-A0A834BX64-F1
#
_cell.length_a   1.000
_cell.length_b   1.000
_cell.length_c   1.000
_cell.angle_alpha   90.00
_cell.angle_beta   90.00
_cell.angle_gamma   90.00
#
_symmetry.space_group_name_H-M   'P 1'
#
loop_
_entity.id
_entity.type
_entity.pdbx_description
1 polymer ?
#
loop_
_entity_poly.entity_id
_entity_poly.type
_entity_poly.pdbx_seq_one_letter_code
_entity_poly.pdbx_strand_id
1 'polypeptide(L)'
;MNSPDEYSEITREAVRRLNNIPDLEEMKNIHKKMYDLFDDDDHRAFLNLLKNMLDLDPRQRITPSQALDHDFITMRHLSDSAKDSYAAIAQTTMRQAQLPGMERTTPTADGPVDVKEVFEEELKQVISSGN
;
A
#
# COMPACT_ATOMS: atom_id res chain seq x y z
N MET A 1 -1.93 3.26 -24.36
CA MET A 1 -0.70 2.80 -23.68
C MET A 1 0.42 3.64 -24.23
N ASN A 2 1.12 4.38 -23.37
CA ASN A 2 2.25 5.22 -23.78
C ASN A 2 3.46 4.36 -24.13
N SER A 3 4.33 4.82 -25.02
CA SER A 3 5.62 4.16 -25.29
C SER A 3 6.51 4.22 -24.04
N PRO A 4 7.43 3.26 -23.81
CA PRO A 4 8.41 3.35 -22.71
C PRO A 4 9.18 4.68 -22.70
N ASP A 5 9.50 5.23 -23.87
CA ASP A 5 10.19 6.51 -24.01
C ASP A 5 9.30 7.67 -23.55
N GLU A 6 8.02 7.64 -23.93
CA GLU A 6 7.01 8.63 -23.59
C GLU A 6 6.70 8.66 -22.08
N TYR A 7 6.76 7.51 -21.38
CA TYR A 7 6.66 7.47 -19.91
C TYR A 7 7.89 8.10 -19.25
N SER A 8 9.09 7.78 -19.75
CA SER A 8 10.35 8.29 -19.19
C SER A 8 10.50 9.82 -19.34
N GLU A 9 9.98 10.40 -20.43
CA GLU A 9 9.96 11.85 -20.62
C GLU A 9 9.04 12.56 -19.61
N ILE A 10 7.90 11.94 -19.28
CA ILE A 10 6.91 12.51 -18.37
C ILE A 10 7.35 12.37 -16.91
N THR A 11 7.87 11.21 -16.51
CA THR A 11 8.23 10.94 -15.10
C THR A 11 9.68 11.29 -14.77
N ARG A 12 10.53 11.51 -15.78
CA ARG A 12 12.00 11.60 -15.65
C ARG A 12 12.64 10.37 -15.00
N GLU A 13 11.94 9.24 -14.97
CA GLU A 13 12.47 7.96 -14.48
C GLU A 13 12.79 7.04 -15.65
N ALA A 14 13.98 6.44 -15.63
CA ALA A 14 14.37 5.47 -16.64
C ALA A 14 13.57 4.17 -16.48
N VAL A 15 12.77 3.83 -17.49
CA VAL A 15 12.03 2.56 -17.53
C VAL A 15 13.02 1.42 -17.72
N ARG A 16 13.18 0.58 -16.70
CA ARG A 16 13.95 -0.67 -16.82
C ARG A 16 13.14 -1.65 -17.67
N ARG A 17 13.67 -2.03 -18.84
CA ARG A 17 13.10 -3.14 -19.62
C ARG A 17 13.34 -4.43 -18.84
N LEU A 18 12.28 -5.01 -18.30
CA LEU A 18 12.32 -6.35 -17.72
C LEU A 18 12.19 -7.36 -18.87
N ASN A 19 13.13 -8.30 -18.96
CA ASN A 19 13.08 -9.35 -19.99
C ASN A 19 11.93 -10.34 -19.74
N ASN A 20 11.49 -10.46 -18.48
CA ASN A 20 10.36 -11.27 -18.04
C ASN A 20 9.45 -10.44 -17.12
N ILE A 21 8.15 -10.73 -17.14
CA ILE A 21 7.22 -10.15 -16.17
C ILE A 21 7.39 -10.93 -14.85
N PRO A 22 7.81 -10.27 -13.76
CA PRO A 22 7.96 -10.93 -12.47
C PRO A 22 6.60 -11.41 -11.97
N ASP A 23 6.58 -12.57 -11.31
CA ASP A 23 5.38 -13.02 -10.62
C ASP A 23 5.11 -12.17 -9.36
N LEU A 24 3.94 -12.37 -8.75
CA LEU A 24 3.53 -11.61 -7.57
C LEU A 24 4.49 -11.74 -6.38
N GLU A 25 5.15 -12.89 -6.21
CA GLU A 25 6.12 -13.10 -5.13
C GLU A 25 7.45 -12.40 -5.43
N GLU A 26 7.89 -12.46 -6.69
CA GLU A 26 9.07 -11.74 -7.15
C GLU A 26 8.86 -10.22 -7.04
N MET A 27 7.68 -9.71 -7.36
CA MET A 27 7.32 -8.31 -7.13
C MET A 27 7.41 -7.91 -5.65
N LYS A 28 6.90 -8.75 -4.72
CA LYS A 28 7.06 -8.50 -3.27
C LYS A 28 8.54 -8.43 -2.88
N ASN A 29 9.38 -9.32 -3.41
CA ASN A 29 10.81 -9.33 -3.13
C ASN A 29 11.55 -8.12 -3.70
N ILE A 30 11.15 -7.62 -4.87
CA ILE A 30 11.68 -6.38 -5.44
C ILE A 30 11.30 -5.21 -4.55
N HIS A 31 10.03 -5.12 -4.14
CA HIS A 31 9.53 -4.04 -3.30
C HIS A 31 10.23 -4.00 -1.93
N LYS A 32 10.46 -5.18 -1.31
CA LYS A 32 11.23 -5.32 -0.06
C LYS A 32 12.64 -4.73 -0.14
N LYS A 33 13.26 -4.74 -1.31
CA LYS A 33 14.62 -4.19 -1.52
C LYS A 33 14.62 -2.69 -1.81
N MET A 34 13.46 -2.12 -2.17
CA MET A 34 13.35 -0.73 -2.61
C MET A 34 12.86 0.21 -1.51
N TYR A 35 12.09 -0.28 -0.54
CA TYR A 35 11.43 0.55 0.46
C TYR A 35 11.74 0.08 1.89
N ASP A 36 12.16 1.00 2.74
CA ASP A 36 12.49 0.73 4.15
C ASP A 36 11.25 0.45 5.00
N LEU A 37 10.10 1.00 4.62
CA LEU A 37 8.81 0.80 5.29
C LEU A 37 8.10 -0.50 4.85
N PHE A 38 8.86 -1.52 4.45
CA PHE A 38 8.30 -2.79 4.01
C PHE A 38 7.76 -3.62 5.18
N ASP A 39 6.47 -3.92 5.16
CA ASP A 39 5.87 -4.87 6.10
C ASP A 39 5.55 -6.23 5.47
N ASP A 40 6.08 -7.29 6.06
CA ASP A 40 5.94 -8.66 5.54
C ASP A 40 4.50 -9.19 5.64
N ASP A 41 3.77 -8.83 6.70
CA ASP A 41 2.42 -9.30 6.95
C ASP A 41 1.40 -8.56 6.08
N ASP A 42 1.56 -7.24 5.91
CA ASP A 42 0.73 -6.45 5.00
C ASP A 42 0.88 -6.88 3.55
N HIS A 43 2.11 -7.07 3.08
CA HIS A 43 2.33 -7.58 1.73
C HIS A 43 1.78 -8.99 1.55
N ARG A 44 1.86 -9.85 2.57
CA ARG A 44 1.27 -11.19 2.52
C ARG A 44 -0.26 -11.11 2.41
N ALA A 45 -0.90 -10.25 3.19
CA ALA A 45 -2.35 -10.03 3.11
C ALA A 45 -2.74 -9.44 1.75
N PHE A 46 -1.98 -8.48 1.23
CA PHE A 46 -2.22 -7.88 -0.08
C PHE A 46 -2.10 -8.89 -1.22
N LEU A 47 -1.02 -9.67 -1.25
CA LEU A 47 -0.83 -10.71 -2.27
C LEU A 47 -1.92 -11.78 -2.20
N ASN A 48 -2.37 -12.15 -1.00
CA ASN A 48 -3.46 -13.11 -0.85
C ASN A 48 -4.76 -12.56 -1.46
N LEU A 49 -5.09 -11.29 -1.21
CA LEU A 49 -6.24 -10.64 -1.82
C LEU A 49 -6.15 -10.66 -3.36
N LEU A 50 -5.00 -10.27 -3.92
CA LEU A 50 -4.80 -10.25 -5.38
C LEU A 50 -4.94 -11.63 -5.99
N LYS A 51 -4.35 -12.67 -5.39
CA LYS A 51 -4.48 -14.05 -5.87
C LYS A 51 -5.95 -14.50 -5.89
N ASN A 52 -6.71 -14.19 -4.85
CA ASN A 52 -8.13 -14.54 -4.77
C ASN A 52 -9.00 -13.73 -5.75
N MET A 53 -8.66 -12.46 -6.03
CA MET A 53 -9.35 -11.63 -7.04
C MET A 53 -9.03 -12.03 -8.47
N LEU A 54 -7.80 -12.47 -8.72
CA LEU A 54 -7.28 -12.83 -10.03
C LEU A 54 -7.31 -14.34 -10.30
N ASP A 55 -8.08 -15.10 -9.51
CA ASP A 55 -8.25 -16.53 -9.73
C ASP A 55 -8.80 -16.79 -11.15
N LEU A 56 -8.16 -17.73 -11.85
CA LEU A 56 -8.49 -18.11 -13.21
C LEU A 56 -9.81 -18.90 -13.27
N ASP A 57 -10.15 -19.64 -12.21
CA ASP A 57 -11.46 -20.27 -12.06
C ASP A 57 -12.45 -19.26 -11.46
N PRO A 58 -13.48 -18.82 -12.21
CA PRO A 58 -14.48 -17.89 -11.70
C PRO A 58 -15.24 -18.42 -10.48
N ARG A 59 -15.27 -19.73 -10.26
CA ARG A 59 -15.95 -20.36 -9.11
C ARG A 59 -15.14 -20.26 -7.82
N GLN A 60 -13.82 -20.12 -7.93
CA GLN A 60 -12.90 -19.92 -6.79
C GLN A 60 -12.60 -18.44 -6.55
N ARG A 61 -12.84 -17.59 -7.56
CA ARG A 61 -12.66 -16.14 -7.46
C ARG A 61 -13.51 -15.54 -6.33
N ILE A 62 -12.88 -14.70 -5.53
CA ILE A 62 -13.55 -13.98 -4.44
C ILE A 62 -14.60 -13.00 -4.98
N THR A 63 -15.76 -12.93 -4.30
CA THR A 63 -16.79 -11.93 -4.61
C THR A 63 -16.41 -10.56 -4.04
N PRO A 64 -16.97 -9.45 -4.57
CA PRO A 64 -16.71 -8.12 -4.02
C PRO A 64 -16.99 -8.01 -2.51
N SER A 65 -18.07 -8.62 -2.01
CA SER A 65 -18.39 -8.60 -0.58
C SER A 65 -17.34 -9.34 0.26
N GLN A 66 -16.89 -10.52 -0.19
CA GLN A 66 -15.82 -11.27 0.49
C GLN A 66 -14.49 -10.52 0.44
N ALA A 67 -14.20 -9.80 -0.64
CA ALA A 67 -13.00 -8.97 -0.73
C ALA A 67 -13.02 -7.84 0.31
N LEU A 68 -14.18 -7.18 0.52
CA LEU A 68 -14.34 -6.15 1.56
C LEU A 68 -14.07 -6.67 2.97
N ASP A 69 -14.36 -7.95 3.23
CA ASP A 69 -14.10 -8.61 4.50
C ASP A 69 -12.67 -9.18 4.64
N HIS A 70 -11.83 -9.02 3.62
CA HIS A 70 -10.47 -9.54 3.61
C HIS A 70 -9.55 -8.82 4.61
N ASP A 71 -8.55 -9.52 5.16
CA ASP A 71 -7.64 -8.99 6.19
C ASP A 71 -6.84 -7.77 5.74
N PHE A 72 -6.54 -7.68 4.45
CA PHE A 72 -5.89 -6.51 3.85
C PHE A 72 -6.79 -5.27 3.92
N ILE A 73 -8.05 -5.37 3.48
CA ILE A 73 -8.99 -4.23 3.48
C ILE A 73 -9.41 -3.86 4.90
N THR A 74 -9.63 -4.85 5.76
CA THR A 74 -10.03 -4.64 7.16
C THR A 74 -8.86 -4.30 8.08
N MET A 75 -7.62 -4.41 7.60
CA MET A 75 -6.37 -4.13 8.33
C MET A 75 -6.15 -4.95 9.60
N ARG A 76 -6.88 -6.07 9.80
CA ARG A 76 -6.81 -6.88 11.04
C ARG A 76 -5.40 -7.40 11.35
N HIS A 77 -4.63 -7.68 10.31
CA HIS A 77 -3.27 -8.23 10.40
C HIS A 77 -2.22 -7.19 10.86
N LEU A 78 -2.58 -5.90 10.98
CA LEU A 78 -1.72 -4.82 11.47
C LEU A 78 -2.04 -4.39 12.91
N SER A 79 -2.90 -5.13 13.62
CA SER A 79 -3.33 -4.78 14.98
C SER A 79 -2.33 -5.12 16.08
N ASP A 80 -1.25 -5.85 15.75
CA ASP A 80 -0.20 -6.20 16.70
C ASP A 80 0.83 -5.06 16.83
N SER A 81 1.00 -4.58 18.06
CA SER A 81 1.75 -3.37 18.49
C SER A 81 3.27 -3.42 18.31
N ALA A 82 3.79 -4.26 17.41
CA ALA A 82 5.23 -4.36 17.14
C ALA A 82 5.68 -3.50 15.95
N LYS A 83 4.74 -2.81 15.28
CA LYS A 83 4.94 -2.20 13.95
C LYS A 83 4.39 -0.78 13.83
N ASP A 84 4.59 0.00 14.89
CA ASP A 84 3.87 1.24 15.14
C ASP A 84 4.00 2.29 14.02
N SER A 85 5.14 2.40 13.33
CA SER A 85 5.32 3.42 12.28
C SER A 85 4.57 3.10 10.98
N TYR A 86 4.78 1.90 10.42
CA TYR A 86 4.09 1.48 9.19
C TYR A 86 2.59 1.35 9.40
N ALA A 87 2.16 0.66 10.48
CA ALA A 87 0.75 0.43 10.75
C ALA A 87 -0.01 1.75 10.93
N ALA A 88 0.56 2.74 11.62
CA ALA A 88 -0.06 4.05 11.78
C ALA A 88 -0.22 4.79 10.45
N ILE A 89 0.82 4.80 9.61
CA ILE A 89 0.78 5.43 8.28
C ILE A 89 -0.26 4.74 7.40
N ALA A 90 -0.25 3.41 7.35
CA ALA A 90 -1.18 2.62 6.55
C ALA A 90 -2.63 2.86 6.99
N GLN A 91 -2.91 2.83 8.31
CA GLN A 91 -4.27 3.04 8.83
C GLN A 91 -4.78 4.45 8.51
N THR A 92 -3.92 5.45 8.64
CA THR A 92 -4.25 6.83 8.30
C THR A 92 -4.57 6.95 6.81
N THR A 93 -3.72 6.37 5.95
CA THR A 93 -3.88 6.39 4.50
C THR A 93 -5.18 5.69 4.07
N MET A 94 -5.44 4.50 4.60
CA MET A 94 -6.65 3.73 4.32
C MET A 94 -7.92 4.43 4.82
N ARG A 95 -7.86 5.14 5.96
CA ARG A 95 -8.96 5.97 6.46
C ARG A 95 -9.26 7.14 5.53
N GLN A 96 -8.24 7.82 5.02
CA GLN A 96 -8.41 8.93 4.08
C GLN A 96 -8.96 8.48 2.72
N ALA A 97 -8.63 7.26 2.28
CA ALA A 97 -9.12 6.69 1.04
C ALA A 97 -10.58 6.22 1.09
N GLN A 98 -11.19 6.13 2.29
CA GLN A 98 -12.60 5.79 2.43
C GLN A 98 -13.47 6.93 1.88
N LEU A 99 -14.42 6.57 1.01
CA LEU A 99 -15.35 7.54 0.40
C LEU A 99 -16.09 8.30 1.50
N PRO A 100 -16.28 9.63 1.36
CA PRO A 100 -17.04 10.42 2.32
C PRO A 100 -18.48 9.89 2.38
N GLY A 101 -18.84 9.26 3.50
CA GLY A 101 -20.18 8.67 3.71
C GLY A 101 -20.21 7.33 4.42
N MET A 102 -19.07 6.65 4.60
CA MET A 102 -18.98 5.40 5.37
C MET A 102 -18.51 5.69 6.80
N GLU A 103 -19.34 6.31 7.63
CA GLU A 103 -19.04 6.44 9.06
C GLU A 103 -19.12 5.07 9.74
N ARG A 104 -17.96 4.47 10.04
CA ARG A 104 -17.88 3.53 11.15
C ARG A 104 -17.70 4.34 12.42
N THR A 105 -18.73 4.36 13.26
CA THR A 105 -18.65 4.91 14.61
C THR A 105 -17.50 4.24 15.37
N THR A 106 -16.50 5.03 15.77
CA THR A 106 -15.54 4.64 16.82
C THR A 106 -15.55 5.72 17.90
N PRO A 107 -15.42 5.36 19.19
CA PRO A 107 -15.43 6.32 20.28
C PRO A 107 -14.21 7.25 20.19
N THR A 108 -14.48 8.54 20.40
CA THR A 108 -13.57 9.68 20.46
C THR A 108 -12.39 9.50 21.40
N ALA A 109 -11.19 9.93 20.96
CA ALA A 109 -10.35 10.92 21.67
C ALA A 109 -9.04 11.14 20.88
N ASP A 110 -9.01 12.25 20.13
CA ASP A 110 -7.90 13.19 19.95
C ASP A 110 -7.90 13.78 18.53
N GLY A 111 -7.74 15.11 18.48
CA GLY A 111 -8.09 15.97 17.36
C GLY A 111 -7.28 15.76 16.07
N PRO A 112 -7.65 16.45 14.99
CA PRO A 112 -7.03 16.26 13.69
C PRO A 112 -5.61 16.83 13.71
N VAL A 113 -4.62 15.95 13.56
CA VAL A 113 -3.24 16.33 13.22
C VAL A 113 -3.21 16.63 11.73
N ASP A 114 -2.74 17.81 11.34
CA ASP A 114 -2.66 18.22 9.93
C ASP A 114 -1.56 17.42 9.22
N VAL A 115 -1.98 16.36 8.53
CA VAL A 115 -1.12 15.34 7.92
C VAL A 115 -0.29 15.88 6.76
N LYS A 116 -0.67 17.03 6.17
CA LYS A 116 0.08 17.63 5.04
C LYS A 116 1.42 18.21 5.50
N GLU A 117 1.45 18.81 6.69
CA GLU A 117 2.65 19.42 7.25
C GLU A 117 3.64 18.35 7.72
N VAL A 118 3.12 17.25 8.29
CA VAL A 118 3.93 16.08 8.70
C VAL A 118 4.64 15.42 7.51
N PHE A 119 3.93 15.26 6.38
CA PHE A 119 4.49 14.62 5.19
C PHE A 119 5.60 15.45 4.53
N GLU A 120 5.46 16.79 4.50
CA GLU A 120 6.50 17.66 3.95
C GLU A 120 7.72 17.76 4.86
N GLU A 121 7.55 17.76 6.18
CA GLU A 121 8.67 17.84 7.12
C GLU A 121 9.48 16.54 7.18
N GLU A 122 8.84 15.36 7.08
CA GLU A 122 9.57 14.08 7.00
C GLU A 122 10.33 13.93 5.67
N LEU A 123 9.75 14.35 4.54
CA LEU A 123 10.46 14.35 3.25
C LEU A 123 11.67 15.30 3.26
N LYS A 124 11.58 16.46 3.92
CA LYS A 124 12.72 17.39 4.07
C LYS A 124 13.83 16.82 4.96
N GLN A 125 13.48 16.14 6.06
CA GLN A 125 14.49 15.51 6.94
C GLN A 125 15.29 14.43 6.21
N VAL A 126 14.61 13.54 5.48
CA VAL A 126 15.24 12.44 4.74
C VAL A 126 16.18 12.95 3.64
N ILE A 127 15.85 14.08 2.99
CA ILE A 127 16.70 14.70 1.96
C ILE A 127 17.90 15.44 2.58
N SER A 128 17.79 15.96 3.82
CA SER A 128 18.86 16.73 4.46
C SER A 128 19.97 15.87 5.11
N SER A 129 19.68 14.63 5.47
CA SER A 129 20.64 13.71 6.11
C SER A 129 21.51 12.92 5.13
N GLY A 130 21.38 13.15 3.82
CA GLY A 130 22.09 12.43 2.76
C GLY A 130 23.19 13.22 2.05
N ASN A 131 24.06 13.93 2.79
CA ASN A 131 25.31 14.51 2.28
C ASN A 131 26.51 14.06 3.12
#